data_AF-A0ABD0YWY6-F1
#
_entry.id   AF-A0ABD0YWY6-F1
#
_cell.length_a   1.000
_cell.length_b   1.000
_cell.length_c   1.000
_cell.angle_alpha   90.00
_cell.angle_beta   90.00
_cell.angle_gamma   90.00
#
_symmetry.space_group_name_H-M   'P 1'
#
loop_
_entity.id
_entity.type
_entity.pdbx_description
1 polymer ?
#
loop_
_entity_poly.entity_id
_entity_poly.type
_entity_poly.pdbx_seq_one_letter_code
_entity_poly.pdbx_strand_id
1 'polypeptide(L)'
;MAASEIVHRKAVLSLYKILLRLHRGLPEDLQTLGTCYIKDEFRRHKLVDQQTANTFMVEWTRCALLLTKQLSAKGIKSRSKVGNNLGEDDLEKLREDQAVQLYELMKITSNSNEQENKIK
;
A
#
# COMPACT_ATOMS: atom_id res chain seq x y z
N MET A 1 -1.76 27.89 17.43
CA MET A 1 -2.17 26.47 17.40
C MET A 1 -3.18 26.18 16.30
N ALA A 2 -4.34 26.85 16.22
CA ALA A 2 -5.39 26.56 15.22
C ALA A 2 -4.93 26.57 13.73
N ALA A 3 -4.02 27.47 13.34
CA ALA A 3 -3.52 27.51 11.96
C ALA A 3 -2.74 26.23 11.57
N SER A 4 -1.97 25.66 12.50
CA SER A 4 -1.19 24.43 12.28
C SER A 4 -2.12 23.22 12.08
N GLU A 5 -3.18 23.13 12.87
CA GLU A 5 -4.19 22.07 12.76
C GLU A 5 -4.95 22.13 11.42
N ILE A 6 -5.30 23.33 10.96
CA ILE A 6 -5.96 23.52 9.65
C ILE A 6 -5.04 23.07 8.52
N VAL A 7 -3.75 23.43 8.57
CA VAL A 7 -2.76 23.01 7.57
C VAL A 7 -2.57 21.50 7.59
N HIS A 8 -2.42 20.89 8.77
CA HIS A 8 -2.30 19.45 8.92
C HIS A 8 -3.52 18.72 8.35
N ARG A 9 -4.75 19.15 8.72
CA ARG A 9 -5.98 18.55 8.20
C ARG A 9 -6.08 18.63 6.68
N LYS A 10 -5.69 19.76 6.08
CA LYS A 10 -5.65 19.91 4.62
C LYS A 10 -4.64 18.95 3.99
N ALA A 11 -3.46 18.78 4.58
CA ALA A 11 -2.44 17.84 4.12
C ALA A 11 -2.93 16.39 4.17
N VAL A 12 -3.52 15.95 5.29
CA VAL A 12 -4.09 14.61 5.47
C VAL A 12 -5.17 14.33 4.41
N LEU A 13 -6.12 15.25 4.22
CA LEU A 13 -7.18 15.10 3.22
C LEU A 13 -6.65 15.07 1.78
N SER A 14 -5.57 15.81 1.51
CA SER A 14 -4.93 15.82 0.19
C SER A 14 -4.26 14.48 -0.08
N LEU A 15 -3.50 13.95 0.89
CA LEU A 15 -2.85 12.65 0.79
C LEU A 15 -3.86 11.52 0.61
N TYR A 16 -4.93 11.52 1.40
CA TYR A 16 -6.04 10.55 1.28
C TYR A 16 -6.63 10.54 -0.14
N LYS A 17 -6.92 11.72 -0.70
CA LYS A 17 -7.44 11.85 -2.07
C LYS A 17 -6.42 11.43 -3.14
N ILE A 18 -5.12 11.67 -2.92
CA ILE A 18 -4.06 11.21 -3.83
C ILE A 18 -4.03 9.68 -3.85
N LEU A 19 -3.97 9.05 -2.69
CA LEU A 19 -3.92 7.59 -2.56
C LEU A 19 -5.12 6.91 -3.22
N LEU A 20 -6.34 7.39 -2.95
CA LEU A 20 -7.55 6.85 -3.58
C LEU A 20 -7.56 7.01 -5.11
N ARG A 21 -6.97 8.09 -5.64
CA ARG A 21 -6.85 8.28 -7.09
C ARG A 21 -5.83 7.32 -7.70
N LEU A 22 -4.68 7.15 -7.06
CA LEU A 22 -3.63 6.24 -7.52
C LEU A 22 -4.13 4.79 -7.56
N HIS A 23 -4.92 4.37 -6.56
CA HIS A 23 -5.46 3.00 -6.53
C HIS A 23 -6.40 2.68 -7.68
N ARG A 24 -7.03 3.69 -8.32
CA ARG A 24 -7.83 3.48 -9.54
C ARG A 24 -7.00 3.09 -10.76
N GLY A 25 -5.68 3.24 -10.70
CA GLY A 25 -4.76 2.78 -11.74
C GLY A 25 -4.27 1.34 -11.54
N LEU A 26 -4.67 0.67 -10.46
CA LEU A 26 -4.29 -0.71 -10.17
C LEU A 26 -5.23 -1.73 -10.84
N PRO A 27 -4.80 -2.99 -11.02
CA PRO A 27 -5.69 -4.10 -11.34
C PRO A 27 -6.86 -4.19 -10.35
N GLU A 28 -8.03 -4.65 -10.83
CA GLU A 28 -9.31 -4.59 -10.10
C GLU A 28 -9.25 -5.16 -8.67
N ASP A 29 -8.65 -6.34 -8.49
CA ASP A 29 -8.53 -6.99 -7.18
C ASP A 29 -7.68 -6.15 -6.21
N LEU A 30 -6.53 -5.64 -6.69
CA LEU A 30 -5.63 -4.81 -5.90
C LEU A 30 -6.24 -3.44 -5.61
N GLN A 31 -6.97 -2.87 -6.57
CA GLN A 31 -7.69 -1.62 -6.40
C GLN A 31 -8.73 -1.74 -5.29
N THR A 32 -9.56 -2.79 -5.32
CA THR A 32 -10.66 -2.98 -4.38
C THR A 32 -10.11 -3.19 -2.97
N LEU A 33 -9.16 -4.11 -2.82
CA LEU A 33 -8.51 -4.40 -1.54
C LEU A 33 -7.82 -3.15 -0.97
N GLY A 34 -6.98 -2.49 -1.76
CA GLY A 34 -6.23 -1.32 -1.31
C GLY A 34 -7.12 -0.11 -0.99
N THR A 35 -8.21 0.09 -1.75
CA THR A 35 -9.17 1.17 -1.48
C THR A 35 -9.88 0.98 -0.14
N CYS A 36 -10.29 -0.26 0.19
CA CYS A 36 -10.88 -0.58 1.49
C CYS A 36 -9.86 -0.37 2.62
N TYR A 37 -8.64 -0.88 2.44
CA TYR A 37 -7.56 -0.72 3.42
C TYR A 37 -7.24 0.75 3.73
N ILE A 38 -7.08 1.60 2.71
CA ILE A 38 -6.84 3.05 2.91
C ILE A 38 -7.95 3.70 3.75
N LYS A 39 -9.22 3.39 3.42
CA LYS A 39 -10.37 3.98 4.13
C LYS A 39 -10.36 3.60 5.60
N ASP A 40 -10.05 2.35 5.89
CA ASP A 40 -10.04 1.83 7.25
C ASP A 40 -8.86 2.38 8.05
N GLU A 41 -7.67 2.44 7.46
CA GLU A 41 -6.47 2.95 8.12
C GLU A 41 -6.57 4.44 8.47
N PHE A 42 -7.04 5.28 7.54
CA PHE A 42 -7.27 6.70 7.81
C PHE A 42 -8.39 6.92 8.85
N ARG A 43 -9.37 6.01 8.94
CA ARG A 43 -10.42 6.07 9.96
C ARG A 43 -9.86 5.70 11.33
N ARG A 44 -9.07 4.62 11.42
CA ARG A 44 -8.43 4.15 12.66
C ARG A 44 -7.46 5.19 13.21
N HIS A 45 -6.76 5.91 12.33
CA HIS A 45 -5.76 6.90 12.71
C HIS A 45 -6.30 8.34 12.85
N LYS A 46 -7.62 8.53 12.92
CA LYS A 46 -8.22 9.88 12.98
C LYS A 46 -7.91 10.65 14.27
N LEU A 47 -7.70 9.95 15.38
CA LEU A 47 -7.57 10.52 16.73
C LEU A 47 -6.24 10.18 17.41
N VAL A 48 -5.22 9.80 16.63
CA VAL A 48 -3.89 9.51 17.17
C VAL A 48 -3.18 10.80 17.58
N ASP A 49 -2.15 10.65 18.41
CA ASP A 49 -1.31 11.75 18.84
C ASP A 49 -0.45 12.30 17.68
N GLN A 50 0.11 13.50 17.88
CA GLN A 50 0.84 14.21 16.84
C GLN A 50 2.06 13.45 16.33
N GLN A 51 2.76 12.71 17.18
CA GLN A 51 3.95 11.97 16.78
C GLN A 51 3.57 10.81 15.87
N THR A 52 2.56 10.02 16.26
CA THR A 52 2.02 8.93 15.43
C THR A 52 1.46 9.48 14.12
N ALA A 53 0.74 10.60 14.15
CA ALA A 53 0.21 11.25 12.94
C ALA A 53 1.34 11.67 11.97
N ASN A 54 2.46 12.17 12.48
CA ASN A 54 3.61 12.55 11.66
C ASN A 54 4.24 11.32 10.98
N THR A 55 4.49 10.25 11.74
CA THR A 55 5.02 8.99 11.19
C THR A 55 4.07 8.41 10.15
N PHE A 56 2.77 8.41 10.44
CA PHE A 56 1.73 7.99 9.51
C PHE A 56 1.81 8.78 8.20
N MET A 57 1.86 10.11 8.26
CA MET A 57 1.94 10.96 7.08
C MET A 57 3.20 10.71 6.24
N VAL A 58 4.35 10.45 6.87
CA VAL A 58 5.60 10.13 6.17
C VAL A 58 5.47 8.81 5.40
N GLU A 59 5.03 7.74 6.06
CA GLU A 59 4.92 6.41 5.43
C GLU A 59 3.88 6.38 4.31
N TRP A 60 2.72 7.02 4.50
CA TRP A 60 1.69 7.07 3.46
C TRP A 60 2.10 7.96 2.28
N THR A 61 2.90 9.01 2.51
CA THR A 61 3.50 9.79 1.43
C THR A 61 4.51 8.95 0.64
N ARG A 62 5.35 8.15 1.33
CA ARG A 62 6.28 7.22 0.68
C ARG A 62 5.54 6.19 -0.19
N CYS A 63 4.44 5.63 0.31
CA CYS A 63 3.57 4.72 -0.43
C CYS A 63 3.00 5.41 -1.70
N ALA A 64 2.46 6.63 -1.57
CA ALA A 64 1.94 7.38 -2.70
C ALA A 64 3.01 7.68 -3.77
N LEU A 65 4.23 8.03 -3.35
CA LEU A 65 5.36 8.26 -4.26
C LEU A 65 5.76 6.98 -5.00
N LEU A 66 5.83 5.85 -4.29
CA LEU A 66 6.14 4.55 -4.90
C LEU A 66 5.09 4.18 -5.95
N LEU A 67 3.81 4.27 -5.60
CA LEU A 67 2.72 3.92 -6.49
C LEU A 67 2.65 4.86 -7.70
N THR A 68 2.91 6.16 -7.50
CA THR A 68 3.01 7.14 -8.59
C THR A 68 4.10 6.73 -9.59
N LYS A 69 5.29 6.35 -9.13
CA LYS A 69 6.39 5.89 -10.00
C LYS A 69 6.02 4.63 -10.78
N GLN A 70 5.37 3.66 -10.13
CA GLN A 70 4.98 2.41 -10.78
C GLN A 70 3.90 2.60 -11.85
N LEU A 71 2.95 3.52 -11.61
CA LEU A 71 1.88 3.83 -12.56
C LEU A 71 2.33 4.78 -13.68
N SER A 72 3.21 5.74 -13.40
CA SER A 72 3.70 6.70 -14.40
C SER A 72 4.67 6.06 -15.40
N ALA A 73 5.51 5.12 -14.95
CA ALA A 73 6.51 4.49 -15.79
C ALA A 73 5.96 3.51 -16.84
N LYS A 74 4.71 3.04 -16.70
CA LYS A 74 4.24 1.85 -17.45
C LYS A 74 2.95 2.03 -18.25
N GLY A 75 2.36 3.23 -18.24
CA GLY A 75 1.12 3.54 -18.95
C GLY A 75 -0.11 2.84 -18.36
N ILE A 76 -1.28 3.46 -18.52
CA ILE A 76 -2.54 3.16 -17.83
C ILE A 76 -3.13 1.75 -18.13
N LYS A 77 -2.51 0.92 -18.99
CA LYS A 77 -3.10 -0.34 -19.47
C LYS A 77 -2.15 -1.52 -19.61
N SER A 78 -0.92 -1.44 -19.11
CA SER A 78 -0.06 -2.63 -19.08
C SER A 78 -0.45 -3.47 -17.87
N ARG A 79 -0.68 -4.77 -18.06
CA ARG A 79 -0.84 -5.81 -17.02
C ARG A 79 0.49 -6.04 -16.27
N SER A 80 1.15 -4.95 -15.96
CA SER A 80 2.51 -4.88 -15.46
C SER A 80 2.52 -5.23 -13.98
N LYS A 81 3.50 -6.06 -13.60
CA LYS A 81 3.81 -6.39 -12.21
C LYS A 81 3.91 -5.10 -11.39
N VAL A 82 2.96 -4.94 -10.46
CA VAL A 82 2.92 -3.89 -9.42
C VAL A 82 3.65 -4.42 -8.20
N GLY A 83 4.30 -3.53 -7.44
CA GLY A 83 5.08 -3.90 -6.26
C GLY A 83 6.58 -4.06 -6.53
N ASN A 84 7.33 -4.15 -5.45
CA ASN A 84 8.77 -4.38 -5.44
C ASN A 84 9.06 -5.68 -4.69
N ASN A 85 10.25 -6.25 -4.92
CA ASN A 85 10.73 -7.35 -4.07
C ASN A 85 11.03 -6.81 -2.67
N LEU A 86 10.76 -7.62 -1.64
CA LEU A 86 11.10 -7.32 -0.26
C LEU A 86 12.61 -7.51 -0.06
N GLY A 87 13.26 -6.55 0.60
CA GLY A 87 14.65 -6.68 1.03
C GLY A 87 14.75 -7.43 2.36
N GLU A 88 15.97 -7.80 2.76
CA GLU A 88 16.24 -8.43 4.06
C GLU A 88 15.79 -7.53 5.22
N ASP A 89 16.10 -6.23 5.15
CA ASP A 89 15.63 -5.21 6.11
C ASP A 89 14.10 -5.13 6.25
N ASP A 90 13.33 -5.53 5.23
CA ASP A 90 11.87 -5.53 5.31
C ASP A 90 11.35 -6.78 6.03
N LEU A 91 12.07 -7.89 5.93
CA LEU A 91 11.75 -9.13 6.64
C LEU A 91 12.06 -9.02 8.13
N GLU A 92 13.13 -8.33 8.52
CA GLU A 92 13.49 -8.09 9.92
C GLU A 92 12.45 -7.25 10.68
N LYS A 93 11.65 -6.44 9.97
CA LYS A 93 10.57 -5.65 10.55
C LYS A 93 9.30 -6.45 10.82
N LEU A 94 9.20 -7.67 10.27
CA LEU A 94 8.05 -8.54 10.47
C LEU A 94 8.15 -9.23 11.82
N ARG A 95 7.02 -9.33 12.52
CA ARG A 95 6.91 -10.27 13.63
C ARG A 95 6.96 -11.70 13.10
N GLU A 96 7.31 -12.64 13.97
CA GLU A 96 7.41 -14.07 13.63
C GLU A 96 6.11 -14.60 12.99
N ASP A 97 4.94 -14.25 13.52
CA ASP A 97 3.64 -14.64 12.96
C ASP A 97 3.43 -14.11 11.53
N GLN A 98 3.87 -12.88 11.28
CA GLN A 98 3.73 -12.23 9.97
C GLN A 98 4.69 -12.82 8.94
N ALA A 99 5.92 -13.17 9.37
CA ALA A 99 6.90 -13.82 8.52
C ALA A 99 6.43 -15.22 8.09
N VAL A 100 5.86 -15.99 9.01
CA VAL A 100 5.26 -17.30 8.72
C VAL A 100 4.10 -17.16 7.73
N GLN A 101 3.16 -16.24 7.97
CA GLN A 101 2.03 -16.00 7.06
C GLN A 101 2.50 -15.61 5.65
N LEU A 102 3.52 -14.75 5.55
CA LEU A 102 4.08 -14.33 4.27
C LEU A 102 4.74 -15.50 3.54
N TYR A 103 5.46 -16.37 4.26
CA TYR A 103 6.08 -17.56 3.70
C TYR A 103 5.03 -18.58 3.20
N GLU A 104 3.97 -18.80 3.97
CA GLU A 104 2.86 -19.67 3.56
C GLU A 104 2.17 -19.14 2.29
N LEU A 105 1.92 -17.83 2.24
CA LEU A 105 1.37 -17.17 1.06
C LEU A 105 2.27 -17.35 -0.18
N MET A 106 3.58 -17.21 -0.02
CA MET A 106 4.55 -17.46 -1.10
C MET A 106 4.46 -18.90 -1.62
N LYS A 107 4.38 -19.89 -0.73
CA LYS A 107 4.25 -21.30 -1.12
C LYS A 107 2.96 -21.58 -1.89
N ILE A 108 1.83 -21.09 -1.40
CA ILE A 108 0.52 -21.30 -2.04
C ILE A 108 0.51 -20.69 -3.44
N THR A 109 0.97 -19.45 -3.57
CA THR A 109 0.99 -18.75 -4.87
C THR A 109 1.99 -19.35 -5.86
N SER A 110 3.11 -19.91 -5.39
CA SER A 110 4.11 -20.56 -6.25
C SER A 110 3.62 -21.91 -6.77
N ASN A 111 2.99 -22.72 -5.91
CA ASN A 111 2.46 -24.04 -6.29
C ASN A 111 1.27 -23.94 -7.27
N SER A 112 0.41 -22.93 -7.12
CA SER A 112 -0.71 -22.69 -8.05
C SER A 112 -0.24 -22.40 -9.47
N ASN A 113 0.86 -21.67 -9.64
CA ASN A 113 1.44 -21.38 -10.96
C ASN A 113 1.99 -22.64 -11.65
N GLU A 114 2.44 -23.65 -10.90
CA GLU A 114 2.90 -24.93 -11.46
C GLU A 114 1.76 -25.80 -11.97
N GLN A 115 0.55 -25.70 -11.39
CA GLN A 115 -0.61 -26.45 -11.84
C GLN A 115 -1.27 -25.84 -13.08
N GLU A 116 -1.33 -24.50 -13.20
CA GLU A 116 -1.82 -23.82 -14.41
C GLU A 116 -0.94 -24.08 -15.64
N ASN A 117 0.37 -24.27 -15.47
CA ASN A 117 1.30 -24.55 -16.57
C ASN A 117 1.28 -26.01 -17.06
N LYS A 118 0.60 -26.93 -16.35
CA LYS A 118 0.43 -28.34 -16.77
C LYS A 118 -0.84 -28.59 -17.58
N ILE A 119 -1.73 -27.61 -17.68
CA ILE A 119 -3.04 -27.71 -18.34
C ILE A 119 -3.05 -26.97 -19.70
N LYS A 120 -1.93 -26.37 -20.09
CA LYS A 120 -1.68 -25.81 -21.43
C LYS A 120 -0.72 -26.70 -22.20
#